data_AF-A0A7S4JNX0-F1
#
_entry.id   AF-A0A7S4JNX0-F1
#
_cell.length_a   1.000
_cell.length_b   1.000
_cell.length_c   1.000
_cell.angle_alpha   90.00
_cell.angle_beta   90.00
_cell.angle_gamma   90.00
#
_symmetry.space_group_name_H-M   'P 1'
#
loop_
_entity.id
_entity.type
_entity.pdbx_description
1 polymer ?
#
loop_
_entity_poly.entity_id
_entity_poly.type
_entity_poly.pdbx_seq_one_letter_code
_entity_poly.pdbx_strand_id
1 'polypeptide(L)'
;MTKGGEDIELQSHDEERERLLRQDALMHDMSDIMIDDVDDTEGLGIESLEYFRWSLGLWFLSVLLMVVTCGFILLLFRWMPILALKCRYRRVARSRATHVLVSCTDGTKTIVEIESRSAEGFEDQLPRMFVFRHFMYFETSNGFSPITYKSGQPFSALVKHSSVGLTGSEVAKRRALFGNNL
;
A
#
# COMPACT_ATOMS: atom_id res chain seq x y z
N MET A 1 28.72 20.31 96.84
CA MET A 1 27.69 19.61 96.04
C MET A 1 26.66 20.67 95.71
N THR A 2 26.47 21.20 94.50
CA THR A 2 26.67 20.69 93.13
C THR A 2 27.07 21.87 92.22
N LYS A 3 28.33 21.90 91.76
CA LYS A 3 28.79 22.71 90.61
C LYS A 3 29.10 21.70 89.51
N GLY A 4 28.34 21.69 88.43
CA GLY A 4 28.54 20.73 87.33
C GLY A 4 27.33 20.54 86.42
N GLY A 5 26.52 21.59 86.23
CA GLY A 5 25.34 21.55 85.35
C GLY A 5 25.40 22.61 84.24
N GLU A 6 25.83 23.83 84.55
CA GLU A 6 25.82 24.94 83.58
C GLU A 6 26.99 24.89 82.57
N ASP A 7 28.11 24.26 82.90
CA ASP A 7 29.26 24.16 81.98
C ASP A 7 29.05 23.11 80.85
N ILE A 8 28.09 22.20 81.00
CA ILE A 8 27.82 21.12 80.04
C ILE A 8 26.85 21.60 78.94
N GLU A 9 25.86 22.42 79.28
CA GLU A 9 24.92 22.99 78.30
C GLU A 9 25.57 24.05 77.40
N LEU A 10 26.55 24.81 77.91
CA LEU A 10 27.32 25.75 77.09
C LEU A 10 28.27 25.04 76.12
N GLN A 11 28.86 23.90 76.51
CA GLN A 11 29.70 23.10 75.59
C GLN A 11 28.89 22.45 74.47
N SER A 12 27.67 21.97 74.71
CA SER A 12 26.88 21.33 73.65
C SER A 12 26.42 22.31 72.57
N HIS A 13 26.16 23.56 72.96
CA HIS A 13 25.67 24.59 72.04
C HIS A 13 26.77 25.13 71.12
N ASP A 14 28.02 25.15 71.59
CA ASP A 14 29.18 25.53 70.78
C ASP A 14 29.61 24.42 69.80
N GLU A 15 29.51 23.14 70.19
CA GLU A 15 29.77 22.01 69.28
C GLU A 15 28.74 21.93 68.14
N GLU A 16 27.47 22.24 68.42
CA GLU A 16 26.42 22.26 67.40
C GLU A 16 26.62 23.41 66.40
N ARG A 17 27.14 24.55 66.88
CA ARG A 17 27.47 25.70 66.04
C ARG A 17 28.68 25.44 65.13
N GLU A 18 29.71 24.76 65.63
CA GLU A 18 30.85 24.32 64.79
C GLU A 18 30.43 23.29 63.73
N ARG A 19 29.49 22.38 64.04
CA ARG A 19 28.96 21.43 63.05
C ARG A 19 28.19 22.13 61.93
N LEU A 20 27.36 23.11 62.26
CA LEU A 20 26.64 23.90 61.26
C LEU A 20 27.59 24.72 60.38
N LEU A 21 28.64 25.33 60.97
CA LEU A 21 29.64 26.07 60.20
C LEU A 21 30.48 25.15 59.29
N ARG A 22 30.81 23.93 59.72
CA ARG A 22 31.47 22.94 58.85
C ARG A 22 30.55 22.43 57.74
N GLN A 23 29.25 22.32 57.99
CA GLN A 23 28.27 21.91 56.99
C GLN A 23 28.05 23.01 55.93
N ASP A 24 28.00 24.28 56.33
CA ASP A 24 27.97 25.42 55.41
C ASP A 24 29.26 25.53 54.59
N ALA A 25 30.43 25.31 55.21
CA ALA A 25 31.70 25.28 54.49
C ALA A 25 31.77 24.15 53.45
N LEU A 26 31.25 22.96 53.77
CA LEU A 26 31.15 21.83 52.82
C LEU A 26 30.13 22.10 51.70
N MET A 27 29.03 22.78 51.98
CA MET A 27 28.06 23.19 50.95
C MET A 27 28.62 24.27 50.03
N HIS A 28 29.46 25.17 50.56
CA HIS A 28 30.11 26.20 49.75
C HIS A 28 31.26 25.62 48.90
N ASP A 29 32.03 24.64 49.42
CA ASP A 29 33.09 23.95 48.67
C ASP A 29 32.53 23.00 47.58
N MET A 30 31.30 22.47 47.77
CA MET A 30 30.56 21.75 46.72
C MET A 30 29.99 22.68 45.63
N SER A 31 29.89 23.98 45.88
CA SER A 31 29.46 24.96 44.85
C SER A 31 30.60 25.44 43.95
N ASP A 32 31.86 25.18 44.33
CA ASP A 32 33.06 25.48 43.55
C ASP A 32 33.60 24.28 42.75
N ILE A 33 32.87 23.14 42.75
CA ILE A 33 32.98 22.18 41.66
C ILE A 33 32.35 22.85 40.44
N MET A 34 33.15 23.65 39.75
CA MET A 34 32.90 24.02 38.37
C MET A 34 32.72 22.72 37.59
N ILE A 35 31.45 22.38 37.37
CA ILE A 35 31.07 21.69 36.16
C ILE A 35 31.56 22.65 35.07
N ASP A 36 32.68 22.30 34.43
CA ASP A 36 32.92 22.66 33.04
C ASP A 36 31.68 22.12 32.30
N ASP A 37 30.61 22.91 32.29
CA ASP A 37 29.44 22.67 31.45
C ASP A 37 29.94 22.97 30.05
N VAL A 38 30.45 21.89 29.48
CA VAL A 38 30.75 21.67 28.09
C VAL A 38 29.77 22.47 27.23
N ASP A 39 30.36 23.30 26.39
CA ASP A 39 29.78 24.12 25.33
C ASP A 39 29.10 23.25 24.23
N ASP A 40 28.15 22.40 24.63
CA ASP A 40 27.41 21.46 23.76
C ASP A 40 25.93 21.87 23.59
N THR A 41 25.56 23.09 23.99
CA THR A 41 24.20 23.64 23.79
C THR A 41 24.10 24.67 22.66
N GLU A 42 25.10 24.81 21.79
CA GLU A 42 25.06 25.71 20.63
C GLU A 42 24.02 25.31 19.54
N GLY A 43 23.27 24.22 19.71
CA GLY A 43 22.22 23.77 18.79
C GLY A 43 20.78 23.79 19.33
N LEU A 44 20.58 24.19 20.59
CA LEU A 44 19.28 24.08 21.30
C LEU A 44 18.67 25.45 21.65
N GLY A 45 19.14 26.52 21.00
CA GLY A 45 18.54 27.84 21.14
C GLY A 45 17.15 27.89 20.50
N ILE A 46 16.11 28.09 21.31
CA ILE A 46 14.76 28.33 20.79
C ILE A 46 14.74 29.73 20.16
N GLU A 47 14.75 29.78 18.82
CA GLU A 47 14.85 31.02 18.04
C GLU A 47 13.61 31.92 18.18
N SER A 48 12.42 31.33 18.31
CA SER A 48 11.19 32.06 18.64
C SER A 48 10.17 31.15 19.32
N LEU A 49 9.49 31.68 20.35
CA LEU A 49 8.36 31.03 21.02
C LEU A 49 7.08 31.75 20.62
N GLU A 50 6.31 31.11 19.74
CA GLU A 50 4.98 31.58 19.38
C GLU A 50 3.92 30.82 20.19
N TYR A 51 3.06 31.58 20.86
CA TYR A 51 2.01 31.05 21.71
C TYR A 51 0.68 31.04 20.97
N PHE A 52 0.18 29.84 20.68
CA PHE A 52 -1.11 29.65 20.03
C PHE A 52 -2.19 29.31 21.05
N ARG A 53 -3.36 29.92 20.89
CA ARG A 53 -4.56 29.52 21.62
C ARG A 53 -5.35 28.51 20.80
N TRP A 54 -5.81 27.45 21.45
CA TRP A 54 -6.72 26.50 20.81
C TRP A 54 -8.00 27.20 20.34
N SER A 55 -8.31 27.02 19.06
CA SER A 55 -9.49 27.58 18.42
C SER A 55 -10.32 26.46 17.81
N LEU A 56 -11.54 26.30 18.34
CA LEU A 56 -12.51 25.32 17.83
C LEU A 56 -12.83 25.55 16.35
N GLY A 57 -12.83 26.80 15.88
CA GLY A 57 -13.08 27.15 14.49
C GLY A 57 -11.99 26.65 13.53
N LEU A 58 -10.71 26.79 13.91
CA LEU A 58 -9.59 26.27 13.12
C LEU A 58 -9.56 24.74 13.11
N TRP A 59 -9.97 24.11 14.22
CA TRP A 59 -10.14 22.66 14.27
C TRP A 59 -11.26 22.18 13.34
N PHE A 60 -12.42 22.84 13.34
CA PHE A 60 -13.50 22.48 12.43
C PHE A 60 -13.10 22.72 10.96
N LEU A 61 -12.41 23.83 10.68
CA LEU A 61 -11.89 24.15 9.36
C LEU A 61 -10.90 23.08 8.87
N SER A 62 -10.00 22.60 9.75
CA SER A 62 -9.03 21.56 9.38
C SER A 62 -9.72 20.22 9.08
N VAL A 63 -10.73 19.84 9.87
CA VAL A 63 -11.54 18.65 9.61
C VAL A 63 -12.31 18.78 8.29
N LEU A 64 -12.94 19.92 8.03
CA LEU A 64 -13.63 20.18 6.78
C LEU A 64 -12.67 20.06 5.59
N LEU A 65 -11.47 20.63 5.69
CA LEU A 65 -10.45 20.56 4.65
C LEU A 65 -9.98 19.12 4.41
N MET A 66 -9.85 18.32 5.47
CA MET A 66 -9.52 16.90 5.37
C MET A 66 -10.63 16.11 4.63
N VAL A 67 -11.90 16.39 4.93
CA VAL A 67 -13.04 15.75 4.25
C VAL A 67 -13.07 16.12 2.76
N VAL A 68 -12.86 17.41 2.45
CA VAL A 68 -12.86 17.90 1.05
C VAL A 68 -11.69 17.30 0.26
N THR A 69 -10.48 17.28 0.83
CA THR A 69 -9.31 16.68 0.18
C THR A 69 -9.48 15.18 -0.03
N CYS A 70 -10.03 14.45 0.96
CA CYS A 70 -10.36 13.04 0.81
C CYS A 70 -11.42 12.80 -0.29
N GLY A 71 -12.49 13.60 -0.31
CA GLY A 71 -13.51 13.56 -1.35
C GLY A 71 -12.94 13.82 -2.75
N PHE A 72 -12.04 14.79 -2.89
CA PHE A 72 -11.36 15.08 -4.14
C PHE A 72 -10.47 13.93 -4.61
N ILE A 73 -9.73 13.30 -3.69
CA ILE A 73 -8.93 12.11 -4.00
C ILE A 73 -9.82 10.97 -4.50
N LEU A 74 -10.94 10.69 -3.82
CA LEU A 74 -11.90 9.67 -4.25
C LEU A 74 -12.51 9.97 -5.62
N LEU A 75 -12.80 11.24 -5.90
CA LEU A 75 -13.21 11.70 -7.23
C LEU A 75 -12.11 11.43 -8.27
N LEU A 76 -10.86 11.81 -8.00
CA LEU A 76 -9.76 11.52 -8.92
C LEU A 76 -9.61 10.02 -9.20
N PHE A 77 -9.76 9.16 -8.19
CA PHE A 77 -9.78 7.71 -8.37
C PHE A 77 -10.92 7.23 -9.28
N ARG A 78 -12.09 7.88 -9.21
CA ARG A 78 -13.24 7.59 -10.06
C ARG A 78 -13.03 7.99 -11.53
N TRP A 79 -12.33 9.11 -11.75
CA TRP A 79 -12.11 9.66 -13.09
C TRP A 79 -10.86 9.11 -13.79
N MET A 80 -9.88 8.61 -13.03
CA MET A 80 -8.61 8.07 -13.55
C MET A 80 -8.55 6.54 -13.40
N PRO A 81 -9.13 5.76 -14.34
CA PRO A 81 -9.11 4.30 -14.27
C PRO A 81 -7.70 3.71 -14.30
N ILE A 82 -6.73 4.42 -14.89
CA ILE A 82 -5.31 4.02 -14.91
C ILE A 82 -4.71 4.01 -13.49
N LEU A 83 -5.10 4.97 -12.64
CA LEU A 83 -4.64 5.02 -11.26
C LEU A 83 -5.24 3.86 -10.46
N ALA A 84 -6.55 3.66 -10.60
CA ALA A 84 -7.24 2.51 -10.01
C ALA A 84 -6.62 1.18 -10.47
N LEU A 85 -6.19 1.08 -11.73
CA LEU A 85 -5.53 -0.10 -12.28
C LEU A 85 -4.18 -0.37 -11.61
N LYS A 86 -3.35 0.65 -11.44
CA LYS A 86 -2.05 0.52 -10.75
C LYS A 86 -2.20 0.19 -9.28
N CYS A 87 -3.25 0.67 -8.62
CA CYS A 87 -3.50 0.40 -7.20
C CYS A 87 -4.10 -0.99 -6.96
N ARG A 88 -4.98 -1.48 -7.85
CA ARG A 88 -5.69 -2.76 -7.65
C ARG A 88 -4.98 -3.97 -8.25
N TYR A 89 -4.19 -3.79 -9.31
CA TYR A 89 -3.60 -4.90 -10.05
C TYR A 89 -2.08 -4.77 -10.13
N ARG A 90 -1.39 -5.87 -9.83
CA ARG A 90 0.05 -6.01 -10.01
C ARG A 90 0.33 -6.66 -11.36
N ARG A 91 1.43 -6.25 -12.03
CA ARG A 91 1.90 -6.93 -13.24
C ARG A 91 2.43 -8.32 -12.88
N VAL A 92 1.97 -9.34 -13.60
CA VAL A 92 2.33 -10.75 -13.38
C VAL A 92 2.68 -11.41 -14.73
N ALA A 93 3.46 -12.47 -14.69
CA ALA A 93 3.71 -13.33 -15.84
C ALA A 93 2.41 -13.89 -16.43
N ARG A 94 2.40 -14.07 -17.75
CA ARG A 94 1.23 -14.45 -18.54
C ARG A 94 0.50 -15.69 -18.04
N SER A 95 1.22 -16.71 -17.58
CA SER A 95 0.66 -17.98 -17.10
C SER A 95 -0.19 -17.85 -15.84
N ARG A 96 0.04 -16.81 -15.02
CA ARG A 96 -0.68 -16.58 -13.76
C ARG A 96 -1.65 -15.39 -13.82
N ALA A 97 -1.77 -14.73 -14.97
CA ALA A 97 -2.64 -13.58 -15.11
C ALA A 97 -4.12 -14.00 -15.02
N THR A 98 -4.90 -13.34 -14.18
CA THR A 98 -6.37 -13.51 -14.14
C THR A 98 -7.09 -12.46 -14.99
N HIS A 99 -6.42 -11.32 -15.23
CA HIS A 99 -6.94 -10.20 -15.99
C HIS A 99 -5.93 -9.76 -17.04
N VAL A 100 -6.43 -9.25 -18.17
CA VAL A 100 -5.62 -8.67 -19.24
C VAL A 100 -6.03 -7.22 -19.45
N LEU A 101 -5.04 -6.35 -19.57
CA LEU A 101 -5.24 -4.98 -20.01
C LEU A 101 -5.18 -4.95 -21.55
N VAL A 102 -6.33 -4.72 -22.18
CA VAL A 102 -6.44 -4.55 -23.62
C VAL A 102 -6.31 -3.05 -23.92
N SER A 103 -5.30 -2.68 -24.71
CA SER A 103 -5.15 -1.33 -25.24
C SER A 103 -5.63 -1.34 -26.68
N CYS A 104 -6.71 -0.60 -26.95
CA CYS A 104 -7.29 -0.52 -28.27
C CYS A 104 -6.61 0.55 -29.12
N THR A 105 -6.76 0.43 -30.44
CA THR A 105 -6.24 1.39 -31.42
C THR A 105 -6.87 2.78 -31.29
N ASP A 106 -8.07 2.85 -30.71
CA ASP A 106 -8.76 4.10 -30.36
C ASP A 106 -8.21 4.77 -29.09
N GLY A 107 -7.16 4.21 -28.47
CA GLY A 107 -6.54 4.72 -27.24
C GLY A 107 -7.28 4.33 -25.96
N THR A 108 -8.41 3.63 -26.06
CA THR A 108 -9.12 3.14 -24.87
C THR A 108 -8.39 1.96 -24.24
N LYS A 109 -8.39 1.93 -22.90
CA LYS A 109 -7.78 0.85 -22.12
C LYS A 109 -8.86 0.17 -21.30
N THR A 110 -9.00 -1.14 -21.47
CA THR A 110 -10.05 -1.93 -20.83
C THR A 110 -9.44 -3.15 -20.17
N ILE A 111 -9.99 -3.53 -19.02
CA ILE A 111 -9.59 -4.74 -18.31
C ILE A 111 -10.61 -5.81 -18.66
N VAL A 112 -10.12 -6.98 -19.05
CA VAL A 112 -10.95 -8.15 -19.33
C VAL A 112 -10.48 -9.30 -18.45
N GLU A 113 -11.43 -10.05 -17.92
CA GLU A 113 -11.17 -11.26 -17.16
C GLU A 113 -10.80 -12.41 -18.10
N ILE A 114 -9.83 -13.23 -17.70
CA ILE A 114 -9.45 -14.45 -18.40
C ILE A 114 -10.25 -15.61 -17.83
N GLU A 115 -11.08 -16.23 -18.65
CA GLU A 115 -11.76 -17.48 -18.35
C GLU A 115 -10.84 -18.67 -18.67
N SER A 116 -10.60 -19.52 -17.67
CA SER A 116 -10.09 -20.87 -17.90
C SER A 116 -11.28 -21.83 -17.90
N ARG A 117 -11.72 -22.27 -19.08
CA ARG A 117 -12.72 -23.34 -19.15
C ARG A 117 -12.01 -24.65 -18.86
N SER A 118 -12.40 -25.35 -17.80
CA SER A 118 -12.13 -26.78 -17.70
C SER A 118 -13.38 -27.46 -18.25
N ALA A 119 -13.30 -28.08 -19.43
CA ALA A 119 -14.40 -28.93 -19.87
C ALA A 119 -14.28 -30.24 -19.12
N GLU A 120 -15.23 -30.49 -18.22
CA GLU A 120 -15.41 -31.80 -17.59
C GLU A 120 -15.48 -32.86 -18.70
N GLY A 121 -14.47 -33.75 -18.74
CA GLY A 121 -14.39 -34.84 -19.72
C GLY A 121 -13.41 -34.66 -20.88
N PHE A 122 -12.65 -33.56 -20.95
CA PHE A 122 -11.49 -33.45 -21.86
C PHE A 122 -10.19 -33.54 -21.05
N GLU A 123 -9.34 -34.53 -21.36
CA GLU A 123 -7.98 -34.65 -20.78
C GLU A 123 -7.09 -33.46 -21.14
N ASP A 124 -7.37 -32.79 -22.26
CA ASP A 124 -6.71 -31.54 -22.64
C ASP A 124 -7.42 -30.35 -21.97
N GLN A 125 -6.74 -29.68 -21.05
CA GLN A 125 -7.16 -28.36 -20.54
C GLN A 125 -7.47 -27.44 -21.72
N LEU A 126 -8.71 -26.93 -21.80
CA LEU A 126 -9.03 -25.95 -22.83
C LEU A 126 -8.14 -24.71 -22.64
N PRO A 127 -7.69 -24.10 -23.74
CA PRO A 127 -6.84 -22.92 -23.68
C PRO A 127 -7.57 -21.77 -22.97
N ARG A 128 -6.83 -21.03 -22.14
CA ARG A 128 -7.31 -19.81 -21.48
C ARG A 128 -7.83 -18.83 -22.53
N MET A 129 -8.94 -18.17 -22.23
CA MET A 129 -9.59 -17.27 -23.18
C MET A 129 -10.12 -16.03 -22.51
N PHE A 130 -10.39 -14.99 -23.30
CA PHE A 130 -11.17 -13.85 -22.85
C PHE A 130 -12.06 -13.35 -23.99
N VAL A 131 -13.16 -12.68 -23.64
CA VAL A 131 -14.09 -12.09 -24.60
C VAL A 131 -13.92 -10.58 -24.61
N PHE A 132 -13.62 -10.01 -25.77
CA PHE A 132 -13.47 -8.57 -25.94
C PHE A 132 -14.24 -8.09 -27.17
N ARG A 133 -15.15 -7.12 -26.99
CA ARG A 133 -16.03 -6.58 -28.05
C ARG A 133 -16.71 -7.69 -28.87
N HIS A 134 -17.27 -8.68 -28.19
CA HIS A 134 -17.91 -9.87 -28.79
C HIS A 134 -17.00 -10.83 -29.56
N PHE A 135 -15.68 -10.60 -29.57
CA PHE A 135 -14.72 -11.55 -30.13
C PHE A 135 -14.06 -12.37 -29.02
N MET A 136 -13.97 -13.67 -29.23
CA MET A 136 -13.24 -14.59 -28.34
C MET A 136 -11.77 -14.64 -28.73
N TYR A 137 -10.89 -14.43 -27.76
CA TYR A 137 -9.45 -14.50 -27.90
C TYR A 137 -8.91 -15.69 -27.11
N PHE A 138 -8.10 -16.53 -27.75
CA PHE A 138 -7.54 -17.74 -27.14
C PHE A 138 -6.04 -17.62 -26.94
N GLU A 139 -5.55 -18.28 -25.89
CA GLU A 139 -4.13 -18.33 -25.56
C GLU A 139 -3.34 -19.14 -26.61
N THR A 140 -2.35 -18.51 -27.26
CA THR A 140 -1.39 -19.15 -28.19
C THR A 140 0.05 -19.02 -27.70
N SER A 141 1.04 -19.60 -28.37
CA SER A 141 2.46 -19.45 -28.00
C SER A 141 2.91 -17.98 -27.88
N ASN A 142 2.47 -17.11 -28.80
CA ASN A 142 2.94 -15.72 -28.90
C ASN A 142 2.00 -14.68 -28.28
N GLY A 143 0.81 -15.06 -27.84
CA GLY A 143 -0.12 -14.12 -27.23
C GLY A 143 -1.56 -14.61 -27.28
N PHE A 144 -2.49 -13.69 -27.10
CA PHE A 144 -3.91 -13.98 -27.33
C PHE A 144 -4.27 -13.61 -28.76
N SER A 145 -4.85 -14.55 -29.50
CA SER A 145 -5.30 -14.32 -30.88
C SER A 145 -6.81 -14.58 -31.02
N PRO A 146 -7.52 -13.81 -31.84
CA PRO A 146 -8.93 -14.08 -32.12
C PRO A 146 -9.06 -15.39 -32.90
N ILE A 147 -10.22 -16.05 -32.78
CA ILE A 147 -10.52 -17.18 -33.65
C ILE A 147 -10.64 -16.68 -35.09
N THR A 148 -9.84 -17.24 -35.99
CA THR A 148 -9.96 -16.99 -37.42
C THR A 148 -10.69 -18.15 -38.10
N TYR A 149 -11.69 -17.83 -38.91
CA TYR A 149 -12.29 -18.81 -39.81
C TYR A 149 -11.33 -19.05 -40.97
N LYS A 150 -11.12 -20.31 -41.33
CA LYS A 150 -10.33 -20.71 -42.50
C LYS A 150 -11.12 -20.44 -43.80
N SER A 151 -11.44 -19.18 -44.08
CA SER A 151 -12.23 -18.78 -45.26
C SER A 151 -11.42 -18.76 -46.56
N GLY A 152 -10.08 -18.82 -46.50
CA GLY A 152 -9.19 -18.76 -47.67
C GLY A 152 -8.68 -20.10 -48.18
N GLN A 153 -9.27 -21.23 -47.79
CA GLN A 153 -8.80 -22.53 -48.27
C GLN A 153 -9.28 -22.82 -49.71
N PRO A 154 -8.44 -23.47 -50.54
CA PRO A 154 -8.83 -23.84 -51.89
C PRO A 154 -10.06 -24.77 -51.86
N PHE A 155 -10.92 -24.66 -52.88
CA PHE A 155 -12.17 -25.41 -52.98
C PHE A 155 -11.99 -26.93 -52.78
N SER A 156 -10.87 -27.49 -53.25
CA SER A 156 -10.53 -28.91 -53.07
C SER A 156 -10.40 -29.33 -51.59
N ALA A 157 -9.86 -28.46 -50.74
CA ALA A 157 -9.78 -28.70 -49.30
C ALA A 157 -11.16 -28.57 -48.64
N LEU A 158 -12.01 -27.67 -49.14
CA LEU A 158 -13.38 -27.50 -48.67
C LEU A 158 -14.21 -28.75 -48.94
N VAL A 159 -14.14 -29.30 -50.17
CA VAL A 159 -14.86 -30.52 -50.59
C VAL A 159 -14.43 -31.73 -49.77
N LYS A 160 -13.13 -31.85 -49.46
CA LYS A 160 -12.61 -32.93 -48.61
C LYS A 160 -13.03 -32.80 -47.15
N HIS A 161 -13.23 -31.58 -46.67
CA HIS A 161 -13.74 -31.32 -45.32
C HIS A 161 -15.26 -31.41 -45.21
N SER A 162 -16.01 -31.17 -46.28
CA SER A 162 -17.47 -31.28 -46.31
C SER A 162 -17.97 -32.68 -46.64
N SER A 163 -17.15 -33.53 -47.24
CA SER A 163 -17.49 -34.94 -47.51
C SER A 163 -17.51 -35.82 -46.27
N VAL A 164 -16.91 -35.36 -45.16
CA VAL A 164 -16.93 -36.03 -43.86
C VAL A 164 -17.62 -35.10 -42.88
N GLY A 165 -18.84 -35.47 -42.46
CA GLY A 165 -19.55 -34.74 -41.40
C GLY A 165 -18.73 -34.73 -40.10
N LEU A 166 -19.07 -33.82 -39.18
CA LEU A 166 -18.40 -33.79 -37.88
C LEU A 166 -18.78 -35.01 -37.03
N THR A 167 -17.79 -35.60 -36.37
CA THR A 167 -18.04 -36.60 -35.31
C THR A 167 -18.56 -35.92 -34.04
N GLY A 168 -19.29 -36.63 -33.19
CA GLY A 168 -19.86 -36.07 -31.95
C GLY A 168 -18.84 -35.44 -31.00
N SER A 169 -17.63 -36.00 -30.96
CA SER A 169 -16.50 -35.44 -30.19
C SER A 169 -15.97 -34.13 -30.80
N GLU A 170 -15.92 -34.03 -32.13
CA GLU A 170 -15.56 -32.79 -32.82
C GLU A 170 -16.63 -31.71 -32.67
N VAL A 171 -17.91 -32.08 -32.65
CA VAL A 171 -19.00 -31.15 -32.35
C VAL A 171 -18.83 -30.57 -30.95
N ALA A 172 -18.53 -31.40 -29.95
CA ALA A 172 -18.27 -30.93 -28.58
C ALA A 172 -17.05 -29.99 -28.51
N LYS A 173 -15.93 -30.34 -29.16
CA LYS A 173 -14.74 -29.48 -29.25
C LYS A 173 -15.05 -28.14 -29.91
N ARG A 174 -15.77 -28.14 -31.03
CA ARG A 174 -16.13 -26.90 -31.74
C ARG A 174 -17.14 -26.07 -30.95
N ARG A 175 -18.10 -26.68 -30.26
CA ARG A 175 -19.02 -25.96 -29.36
C ARG A 175 -18.28 -25.31 -28.18
N ALA A 176 -17.23 -25.94 -27.65
CA ALA A 176 -16.40 -25.33 -26.61
C ALA A 176 -15.63 -24.10 -27.11
N LEU A 177 -15.15 -24.12 -28.37
CA LEU A 177 -14.37 -23.04 -28.98
C LEU A 177 -15.23 -21.89 -29.52
N PHE A 178 -16.33 -22.20 -30.20
CA PHE A 178 -17.17 -21.22 -30.90
C PHE A 178 -18.43 -20.84 -30.12
N GLY A 179 -18.75 -21.56 -29.04
CA GLY A 179 -20.00 -21.39 -28.31
C GLY A 179 -21.21 -21.98 -29.06
N ASN A 180 -22.40 -21.51 -28.71
CA ASN A 180 -23.63 -21.82 -29.43
C ASN A 180 -23.89 -20.74 -30.48
N ASN A 181 -24.26 -21.15 -31.69
CA ASN A 181 -24.87 -20.22 -32.66
C ASN A 181 -26.28 -19.88 -32.15
N LEU A 182 -26.48 -18.63 -31.76
CA LEU A 182 -27.80 -18.03 -31.54
C LEU A 182 -28.25 -17.35 -32.82
#